data_AF-A0A2V6GBY7-F1
#
_entry.id   AF-A0A2V6GBY7-F1
#
_cell.length_a   1.000
_cell.length_b   1.000
_cell.length_c   1.000
_cell.angle_alpha   90.00
_cell.angle_beta   90.00
_cell.angle_gamma   90.00
#
_symmetry.space_group_name_H-M   'P 1'
#
loop_
_entity.id
_entity.type
_entity.pdbx_description
1 polymer ?
#
loop_
_entity_poly.entity_id
_entity_poly.type
_entity_poly.pdbx_seq_one_letter_code
_entity_poly.pdbx_strand_id
1 'polypeptide(L)'
;MAQDQPPPPFPSPEELKTKITEFMKQNFGDRVSVATFAEPEPATAEEDEKPEKADHKEFEFNLLPRDIKAHLDRFVIKQDEAKKVLAIAVCDHYNHANYLRRLEKEDARRAQEIEYIKQNVILVGPTGVGKTYL
;
A
#
# COMPACT_ATOMS: atom_id res chain seq x y z
N MET A 1 66.31 4.15 -9.30
CA MET A 1 65.27 4.08 -10.35
C MET A 1 64.06 3.40 -9.77
N ALA A 2 63.10 4.16 -9.25
CA ALA A 2 61.75 3.70 -8.99
C ALA A 2 60.89 4.97 -9.04
N GLN A 3 60.18 5.15 -10.14
CA GLN A 3 59.32 6.32 -10.35
C GLN A 3 58.10 6.15 -9.45
N ASP A 4 57.93 7.07 -8.51
CA ASP A 4 56.77 7.18 -7.63
C ASP A 4 55.63 7.80 -8.47
N GLN A 5 54.83 6.95 -9.13
CA GLN A 5 53.61 7.39 -9.80
C GLN A 5 52.51 7.56 -8.75
N PRO A 6 51.79 8.70 -8.73
CA PRO A 6 50.68 8.90 -7.81
C PRO A 6 49.61 7.81 -8.03
N PRO A 7 48.93 7.35 -6.96
CA PRO A 7 47.95 6.29 -7.07
C PRO A 7 46.87 6.68 -8.09
N PRO A 8 46.45 5.73 -8.96
CA PRO A 8 45.52 6.05 -10.03
C PRO A 8 44.24 6.67 -9.43
N PRO A 9 43.71 7.74 -10.05
CA PRO A 9 42.49 8.38 -9.57
C PRO A 9 41.36 7.35 -9.52
N PHE A 10 40.52 7.42 -8.48
CA PHE A 10 39.37 6.55 -8.36
C PHE A 10 38.54 6.66 -9.64
N PRO A 11 38.32 5.54 -10.35
CA PRO A 11 37.62 5.55 -11.62
C PRO A 11 36.19 6.05 -11.43
N SER A 12 35.69 6.76 -12.44
CA SER A 12 34.31 7.23 -12.41
C SER A 12 33.33 6.04 -12.36
N PRO A 13 32.10 6.23 -11.87
CA PRO A 13 31.11 5.14 -11.80
C PRO A 13 30.87 4.45 -13.15
N GLU A 14 31.07 5.16 -14.26
CA GLU A 14 30.93 4.62 -15.62
C GLU A 14 32.15 3.79 -16.05
N GLU A 15 33.37 4.23 -15.72
CA GLU A 15 34.60 3.50 -16.01
C GLU A 15 34.69 2.18 -15.21
N LEU A 16 34.16 2.16 -13.99
CA LEU A 16 34.03 0.95 -13.17
C LEU A 16 33.10 -0.07 -13.82
N LYS A 17 31.94 0.38 -14.32
CA LYS A 17 30.97 -0.49 -15.01
C LYS A 17 31.58 -1.14 -16.24
N THR A 18 32.29 -0.35 -17.06
CA THR A 18 32.95 -0.85 -18.27
C THR A 18 34.02 -1.90 -17.94
N LYS A 19 34.89 -1.62 -16.95
CA LYS A 19 35.94 -2.56 -16.54
C LYS A 19 35.39 -3.86 -15.93
N ILE A 20 34.33 -3.79 -15.14
CA ILE A 20 33.69 -4.97 -14.52
C ILE A 20 33.02 -5.82 -15.61
N THR A 21 32.33 -5.19 -16.55
CA THR A 21 31.66 -5.87 -17.66
C THR A 21 32.67 -6.57 -18.57
N GLU A 22 33.78 -5.90 -18.87
CA GLU A 22 34.85 -6.45 -19.70
C GLU A 22 35.58 -7.61 -19.03
N PHE A 23 35.88 -7.48 -17.73
CA PHE A 23 36.48 -8.56 -16.93
C PHE A 23 35.58 -9.80 -16.85
N MET A 24 34.27 -9.63 -16.68
CA MET A 24 33.35 -10.75 -16.55
C MET A 24 33.11 -11.46 -17.89
N LYS A 25 33.14 -10.73 -19.01
CA LYS A 25 33.13 -11.35 -20.36
C LYS A 25 34.41 -12.14 -20.64
N GLN A 26 35.56 -11.59 -20.29
CA GLN A 26 36.86 -12.22 -20.58
C GLN A 26 37.08 -13.51 -19.79
N ASN A 27 36.61 -13.58 -18.54
CA ASN A 27 36.86 -14.72 -17.66
C ASN A 27 35.72 -15.75 -17.61
N PHE A 28 34.47 -15.37 -17.91
CA PHE A 28 33.31 -16.26 -17.78
C PHE A 28 32.54 -16.48 -19.10
N GLY A 29 32.98 -15.88 -20.20
CA GLY A 29 32.37 -15.99 -21.52
C GLY A 29 30.99 -15.32 -21.62
N ASP A 30 30.40 -15.35 -22.82
CA ASP A 30 29.16 -14.62 -23.21
C ASP A 30 27.87 -15.04 -22.45
N ARG A 31 27.98 -15.80 -21.36
CA ARG A 31 26.85 -16.33 -20.59
C ARG A 31 26.60 -15.65 -19.25
N VAL A 32 27.43 -14.66 -18.86
CA VAL A 32 27.26 -13.97 -17.57
C VAL A 32 26.79 -12.53 -17.81
N SER A 33 25.52 -12.24 -17.52
CA SER A 33 24.97 -10.89 -17.48
C SER A 33 25.13 -10.32 -16.07
N VAL A 34 25.94 -9.28 -15.94
CA VAL A 34 26.12 -8.55 -14.68
C VAL A 34 25.11 -7.42 -14.66
N ALA A 35 23.95 -7.66 -14.05
CA ALA A 35 22.98 -6.61 -13.80
C ALA A 35 23.58 -5.64 -12.77
N THR A 36 23.98 -4.45 -13.25
CA THR A 36 24.38 -3.37 -12.37
C THR A 36 23.10 -2.85 -11.72
N PHE A 37 23.04 -2.79 -10.39
CA PHE A 37 21.98 -2.08 -9.66
C PHE A 37 22.17 -0.57 -9.90
N ALA A 38 21.73 -0.07 -11.05
CA ALA A 38 21.62 1.35 -11.35
C ALA A 38 20.57 1.54 -12.46
N GLU A 39 19.46 2.13 -12.02
CA GLU A 39 18.31 2.64 -12.78
C GLU A 39 17.52 1.61 -13.62
N PRO A 40 16.19 1.50 -13.39
CA PRO A 40 15.36 0.65 -14.22
C PRO A 40 15.35 1.24 -15.63
N GLU A 41 15.88 0.48 -16.59
CA GLU A 41 15.56 0.65 -18.01
C GLU A 41 14.03 0.76 -18.14
N PRO A 42 13.50 1.70 -18.93
CA PRO A 42 12.07 1.80 -19.14
C PRO A 42 11.66 0.50 -19.82
N ALA A 43 11.00 -0.37 -19.07
CA ALA A 43 10.28 -1.49 -19.62
C ALA A 43 9.48 -0.95 -20.80
N THR A 44 9.69 -1.52 -21.98
CA THR A 44 8.76 -1.39 -23.11
C THR A 44 7.38 -1.51 -22.51
N ALA A 45 6.65 -0.40 -22.50
CA ALA A 45 5.27 -0.36 -22.09
C ALA A 45 4.54 -1.27 -23.07
N GLU A 46 4.37 -2.54 -22.69
CA GLU A 46 3.04 -3.10 -22.80
C GLU A 46 2.14 -2.01 -22.26
N GLU A 47 1.32 -1.43 -23.14
CA GLU A 47 0.29 -0.50 -22.76
C GLU A 47 -0.58 -1.26 -21.76
N ASP A 48 -0.19 -1.19 -20.49
CA ASP A 48 -1.08 -1.35 -19.36
C ASP A 48 -2.19 -0.36 -19.70
N GLU A 49 -3.28 -0.89 -20.25
CA GLU A 49 -4.56 -0.21 -20.28
C GLU A 49 -4.78 0.26 -18.84
N LYS A 50 -4.37 1.50 -18.59
CA LYS A 50 -4.69 2.22 -17.38
C LYS A 50 -6.19 2.02 -17.26
N PRO A 51 -6.68 1.25 -16.26
CA PRO A 51 -8.07 0.87 -16.25
C PRO A 51 -8.84 2.16 -16.41
N GLU A 52 -9.66 2.24 -17.47
CA GLU A 52 -10.53 3.39 -17.69
C GLU A 52 -11.13 3.68 -16.32
N LYS A 53 -11.01 4.94 -15.87
CA LYS A 53 -11.60 5.35 -14.59
C LYS A 53 -13.10 5.13 -14.75
N ALA A 54 -13.56 3.93 -14.43
CA ALA A 54 -14.96 3.63 -14.36
C ALA A 54 -15.53 4.67 -13.40
N ASP A 55 -16.57 5.37 -13.86
CA ASP A 55 -17.38 6.28 -13.05
C ASP A 55 -18.03 5.46 -11.94
N HIS A 56 -17.23 5.07 -10.95
CA HIS A 56 -17.70 4.46 -9.73
C HIS A 56 -18.33 5.59 -8.94
N LYS A 57 -19.65 5.69 -9.10
CA LYS A 57 -20.53 6.54 -8.29
C LYS A 57 -20.00 6.55 -6.86
N GLU A 58 -19.67 7.74 -6.34
CA GLU A 58 -19.07 7.86 -5.02
C GLU A 58 -19.94 7.15 -3.99
N PHE A 59 -19.36 6.18 -3.29
CA PHE A 59 -20.03 5.48 -2.21
C PHE A 59 -20.26 6.47 -1.08
N GLU A 60 -21.50 6.86 -0.87
CA GLU A 60 -21.90 7.79 0.19
C GLU A 60 -22.50 7.00 1.35
N PHE A 61 -21.83 7.07 2.51
CA PHE A 61 -22.26 6.40 3.73
C PHE A 61 -23.08 7.37 4.59
N ASN A 62 -24.40 7.16 4.65
CA ASN A 62 -25.35 8.04 5.33
C ASN A 62 -26.14 7.33 6.44
N LEU A 63 -25.61 6.23 7.01
CA LEU A 63 -26.29 5.46 8.05
C LEU A 63 -25.87 5.91 9.45
N LEU A 64 -26.83 5.98 10.37
CA LEU A 64 -26.56 6.18 11.79
C LEU A 64 -26.26 4.83 12.47
N PRO A 65 -25.51 4.82 13.59
CA PRO A 65 -25.27 3.58 14.34
C PRO A 65 -26.56 2.86 14.76
N ARG A 66 -27.64 3.61 14.98
CA ARG A 66 -28.96 3.06 15.29
C ARG A 66 -29.56 2.27 14.12
N ASP A 67 -29.34 2.71 12.89
CA ASP A 67 -29.86 2.06 11.69
C ASP A 67 -29.14 0.74 11.44
N ILE A 68 -27.81 0.72 11.63
CA ILE A 68 -27.00 -0.50 11.50
C ILE A 68 -27.39 -1.49 12.60
N LYS A 69 -27.51 -1.05 13.85
CA LYS A 69 -27.97 -1.91 14.95
C LYS A 69 -29.36 -2.49 14.63
N ALA A 70 -30.29 -1.65 14.17
CA ALA A 70 -31.64 -2.10 13.82
C ALA A 70 -31.64 -3.13 12.68
N HIS A 71 -30.73 -2.99 11.71
CA HIS A 71 -30.52 -4.00 10.68
C HIS A 71 -30.03 -5.33 11.28
N LEU A 72 -29.01 -5.29 12.15
CA LEU A 72 -28.47 -6.47 12.83
C LEU A 72 -29.52 -7.14 13.74
N ASP A 73 -30.40 -6.36 14.37
CA ASP A 73 -31.48 -6.85 15.23
C ASP A 73 -32.44 -7.81 14.49
N ARG A 74 -32.56 -7.72 13.16
CA ARG A 74 -33.41 -8.62 12.35
C ARG A 74 -32.83 -10.03 12.18
N PHE A 75 -31.52 -10.18 12.36
CA PHE A 75 -30.79 -11.41 12.05
C PHE A 75 -30.12 -12.00 13.29
N VAL A 76 -29.63 -11.15 14.20
CA VAL A 76 -28.90 -11.56 15.40
C VAL A 76 -29.73 -11.29 16.64
N ILE A 77 -30.14 -12.38 17.30
CA ILE A 77 -30.93 -12.36 18.53
C ILE A 77 -30.01 -12.14 19.74
N LYS A 78 -30.42 -11.25 20.67
CA LYS A 78 -29.62 -10.79 21.83
C LYS A 78 -28.33 -10.09 21.38
N GLN A 79 -27.25 -10.14 22.16
CA GLN A 79 -25.96 -9.51 21.84
C GLN A 79 -26.03 -7.99 21.61
N ASP A 80 -26.82 -7.29 22.42
CA ASP A 80 -27.05 -5.86 22.24
C ASP A 80 -25.77 -5.03 22.30
N GLU A 81 -24.85 -5.35 23.21
CA GLU A 81 -23.55 -4.70 23.29
C GLU A 81 -22.67 -4.95 22.05
N ALA A 82 -22.60 -6.18 21.56
CA ALA A 82 -21.80 -6.50 20.36
C ALA A 82 -22.34 -5.77 19.13
N LYS A 83 -23.68 -5.78 18.93
CA LYS A 83 -24.33 -5.06 17.82
C LYS A 83 -24.11 -3.55 17.91
N LYS A 84 -24.18 -2.98 19.11
CA LYS A 84 -23.93 -1.55 19.35
C LYS A 84 -22.49 -1.17 19.04
N VAL A 85 -21.52 -1.92 19.55
CA VAL A 85 -20.09 -1.67 19.32
C VAL A 85 -19.76 -1.78 17.83
N LEU A 86 -20.26 -2.82 17.15
CA LEU A 86 -20.03 -3.01 15.72
C LEU A 86 -20.65 -1.88 14.89
N ALA A 87 -21.88 -1.46 15.22
CA ALA A 87 -22.53 -0.34 14.54
C ALA A 87 -21.74 0.97 14.68
N ILE A 88 -21.19 1.26 15.86
CA ILE A 88 -20.35 2.44 16.09
C ILE A 88 -19.05 2.33 15.26
N ALA A 89 -18.37 1.19 15.33
CA ALA A 89 -17.11 0.96 14.63
C ALA A 89 -17.26 1.10 13.10
N VAL A 90 -18.37 0.58 12.54
CA VAL A 90 -18.66 0.71 11.11
C VAL A 90 -18.91 2.17 10.72
N CYS A 91 -19.74 2.88 11.49
CA CYS A 91 -19.99 4.31 11.22
C CYS A 91 -18.71 5.12 11.31
N ASP A 92 -17.90 4.92 12.35
CA ASP A 92 -16.64 5.62 12.53
C ASP A 92 -15.68 5.35 11.36
N HIS A 93 -15.53 4.09 10.96
CA HIS A 93 -14.69 3.69 9.83
C HIS A 93 -15.05 4.42 8.53
N TYR A 94 -16.33 4.42 8.14
CA TYR A 94 -16.76 5.04 6.90
C TYR A 94 -16.76 6.58 6.97
N ASN A 95 -17.10 7.15 8.12
CA ASN A 95 -17.01 8.60 8.30
C ASN A 95 -15.56 9.08 8.16
N HIS A 96 -14.62 8.35 8.76
CA HIS A 96 -13.20 8.66 8.64
C HIS A 96 -12.69 8.52 7.21
N ALA A 97 -13.07 7.43 6.52
CA ALA A 97 -12.69 7.23 5.12
C ALA A 97 -13.25 8.35 4.21
N ASN A 98 -14.50 8.77 4.43
CA ASN A 98 -15.10 9.88 3.69
C ASN A 98 -14.43 11.21 3.99
N TYR A 99 -14.06 11.45 5.25
CA TYR A 99 -13.33 12.65 5.67
C TYR A 99 -11.95 12.72 4.98
N LEU A 100 -11.16 11.64 5.00
CA LEU A 100 -9.87 11.60 4.33
C LEU A 100 -10.01 11.84 2.81
N ARG A 101 -10.97 11.18 2.16
CA ARG A 101 -11.22 11.37 0.71
C ARG A 101 -11.61 12.81 0.35
N ARG A 102 -12.42 13.47 1.19
CA ARG A 102 -12.77 14.88 0.99
C ARG A 102 -11.55 15.76 1.17
N LEU A 103 -10.76 15.51 2.21
CA LEU A 103 -9.54 16.27 2.48
C LEU A 103 -8.49 16.08 1.38
N GLU A 104 -8.33 14.89 0.82
CA GLU A 104 -7.42 14.64 -0.32
C GLU A 104 -7.78 15.49 -1.55
N LYS A 105 -9.07 15.75 -1.79
CA LYS A 105 -9.55 16.60 -2.88
C LYS A 105 -9.34 18.09 -2.61
N GLU A 106 -9.47 18.52 -1.35
CA GLU A 106 -9.36 19.92 -0.94
C GLU A 106 -7.90 20.34 -0.70
N ASP A 107 -7.12 19.51 0.00
CA ASP A 107 -5.73 19.74 0.38
C ASP A 107 -5.00 18.40 0.60
N ALA A 108 -4.37 17.91 -0.48
CA ALA A 108 -3.66 16.65 -0.48
C ALA A 108 -2.45 16.61 0.49
N ARG A 109 -1.82 17.75 0.80
CA ARG A 109 -0.68 17.78 1.75
C ARG A 109 -1.18 17.57 3.15
N ARG A 110 -2.24 18.29 3.53
CA ARG A 110 -2.87 18.14 4.83
C ARG A 110 -3.45 16.75 5.04
N ALA A 111 -3.99 16.12 4.00
CA ALA A 111 -4.44 14.73 4.07
C ALA A 111 -3.30 13.74 4.42
N GLN A 112 -2.10 13.96 3.87
CA GLN A 112 -0.92 13.12 4.14
C GLN A 112 -0.35 13.32 5.55
N GLU A 113 -0.56 14.49 6.17
CA GLU A 113 -0.13 14.78 7.54
C GLU A 113 -1.02 14.10 8.60
N ILE A 114 -2.22 13.64 8.22
CA ILE A 114 -3.13 12.96 9.17
C ILE A 114 -2.65 11.53 9.38
N GLU A 115 -2.11 11.25 10.56
CA GLU A 115 -1.88 9.89 11.04
C GLU A 115 -3.21 9.27 11.50
N TYR A 116 -3.74 8.35 10.70
CA TYR A 116 -4.91 7.55 11.09
C TYR A 116 -4.53 6.11 11.40
N ILE A 117 -4.90 5.66 12.59
CA ILE A 117 -4.79 4.27 13.00
C ILE A 117 -6.18 3.64 12.93
N LYS A 118 -6.32 2.62 12.09
CA LYS A 118 -7.56 1.86 11.97
C LYS A 118 -7.91 1.18 13.29
N GLN A 119 -9.11 1.46 13.79
CA GLN A 119 -9.68 0.76 14.94
C GLN A 119 -10.18 -0.62 14.50
N ASN A 120 -9.41 -1.66 14.80
CA ASN A 120 -9.82 -3.04 14.55
C ASN A 120 -10.74 -3.56 15.66
N VAL A 121 -11.66 -4.45 15.31
CA VAL A 121 -12.61 -5.06 16.26
C VAL A 121 -12.16 -6.49 16.58
N ILE A 122 -12.21 -6.87 17.86
CA ILE A 122 -11.99 -8.24 18.32
C ILE A 122 -13.29 -8.76 18.92
N LEU A 123 -13.78 -9.89 18.41
CA LEU A 123 -15.01 -10.54 18.88
C LEU A 123 -14.64 -11.77 19.72
N VAL A 124 -15.05 -11.78 20.99
CA VAL A 124 -14.75 -12.85 21.94
C VAL A 124 -16.04 -13.50 22.44
N GLY A 125 -16.08 -14.83 22.45
CA GLY A 125 -17.21 -15.59 22.97
C GLY A 125 -17.19 -17.06 22.56
N PRO A 126 -18.05 -17.91 23.18
CA PRO A 126 -18.14 -19.35 22.91
C PRO A 126 -18.42 -19.67 21.44
N THR A 127 -18.21 -20.92 21.02
CA THR A 127 -18.57 -21.37 19.66
C THR A 127 -20.09 -21.33 19.45
N GLY A 128 -20.54 -21.16 18.19
CA GLY A 128 -21.97 -21.18 17.84
C GLY A 128 -22.79 -19.95 18.24
N VAL A 129 -22.21 -18.94 18.91
CA VAL A 129 -22.95 -17.73 19.33
C VAL A 129 -23.11 -16.67 18.22
N GLY A 130 -22.71 -16.93 16.98
CA GLY A 130 -22.92 -15.99 15.87
C GLY A 130 -21.86 -14.88 15.72
N LYS A 131 -20.66 -15.03 16.29
CA LYS A 131 -19.55 -14.06 16.11
C LYS A 131 -19.23 -13.76 14.64
N THR A 132 -19.25 -14.78 13.79
CA THR A 132 -18.98 -14.65 12.34
C THR A 132 -20.22 -14.26 11.54
N TYR A 133 -21.40 -14.38 12.15
CA TYR A 133 -22.67 -14.07 11.51
C TYR A 133 -23.09 -12.60 11.70
N LEU A 134 -22.62 -11.99 12.80
CA LEU A 134 -22.62 -10.54 13.03
C LEU A 134 -21.85 -9.80 11.93
#